data_AF-A0AA35D4C3-F1
#
_entry.id   AF-A0AA35D4C3-F1
#
_cell.length_a   1.000
_cell.length_b   1.000
_cell.length_c   1.000
_cell.angle_alpha   90.00
_cell.angle_beta   90.00
_cell.angle_gamma   90.00
#
_symmetry.space_group_name_H-M   'P 1'
#
loop_
_entity.id
_entity.type
_entity.pdbx_description
1 polymer ?
#
loop_
_entity_poly.entity_id
_entity_poly.type
_entity_poly.pdbx_seq_one_letter_code
_entity_poly.pdbx_strand_id
1 'polypeptide(L)'
;MRDATIRRVLRAVGAMAVGLALAGGMPLAQARGPLPLESVALAELPSQARTTYRLIFQGGPFPYDKDGSVFGNRERLLPAYPRGYYREYTVKTPWARDRGARRIVCGGVPPNQPEACYYTSDHYNSFRKITP
;
A
#
# COMPACT_ATOMS: atom_id res chain seq x y z
N MET A 1 -10.51 -84.50 -16.08
CA MET A 1 -11.31 -83.28 -15.86
C MET A 1 -11.01 -82.37 -17.05
N ARG A 2 -12.03 -82.08 -17.88
CA ARG A 2 -11.90 -81.54 -19.25
C ARG A 2 -11.92 -80.00 -19.26
N ASP A 3 -10.91 -79.44 -19.91
CA ASP A 3 -10.76 -78.24 -20.76
C ASP A 3 -11.86 -77.15 -20.89
N ALA A 4 -11.35 -75.93 -21.15
CA ALA A 4 -11.69 -75.02 -22.27
C ALA A 4 -12.53 -73.72 -22.07
N THR A 5 -11.83 -72.58 -22.24
CA THR A 5 -11.96 -71.66 -23.42
C THR A 5 -13.16 -70.67 -23.57
N ILE A 6 -12.88 -69.37 -23.35
CA ILE A 6 -13.06 -68.18 -24.24
C ILE A 6 -14.48 -67.71 -24.71
N ARG A 7 -14.57 -66.36 -24.87
CA ARG A 7 -15.39 -65.46 -25.76
C ARG A 7 -16.58 -64.74 -25.05
N ARG A 8 -16.51 -63.42 -24.82
CA ARG A 8 -16.96 -62.27 -25.68
C ARG A 8 -18.48 -62.34 -25.93
N VAL A 9 -19.34 -61.32 -25.73
CA VAL A 9 -19.22 -59.88 -26.03
C VAL A 9 -20.53 -59.16 -25.60
N LEU A 10 -20.43 -57.90 -25.14
CA LEU A 10 -21.31 -56.69 -25.29
C LEU A 10 -22.86 -56.85 -25.16
N ARG A 11 -23.66 -55.91 -24.66
CA ARG A 11 -23.63 -54.44 -24.48
C ARG A 11 -24.92 -54.08 -23.73
N ALA A 12 -24.89 -53.08 -22.85
CA ALA A 12 -26.07 -52.23 -22.65
C ALA A 12 -25.61 -50.82 -22.26
N VAL A 13 -26.11 -49.87 -23.02
CA VAL A 13 -25.89 -48.42 -22.98
C VAL A 13 -26.54 -47.85 -21.72
N GLY A 14 -25.87 -46.92 -21.04
CA GLY A 14 -26.41 -46.24 -19.86
C GLY A 14 -25.88 -44.83 -19.67
N ALA A 15 -26.64 -43.87 -20.21
CA ALA A 15 -26.81 -42.48 -19.78
C ALA A 15 -25.61 -41.53 -19.62
N MET A 16 -25.67 -40.51 -20.48
CA MET A 16 -25.01 -39.21 -20.47
C MET A 16 -25.23 -38.46 -19.13
N ALA A 17 -24.16 -37.95 -18.52
CA ALA A 17 -24.24 -36.89 -17.51
C ALA A 17 -23.22 -35.79 -17.82
N VAL A 18 -23.79 -34.61 -18.03
CA VAL A 18 -23.23 -33.31 -18.35
C VAL A 18 -22.13 -32.87 -17.40
N GLY A 19 -21.05 -32.31 -17.96
CA GLY A 19 -20.10 -31.46 -17.24
C GLY A 19 -19.61 -30.36 -18.17
N LEU A 20 -20.45 -29.35 -18.41
CA LEU A 20 -20.06 -28.16 -19.16
C LEU A 20 -19.07 -27.37 -18.29
N ALA A 21 -17.77 -27.53 -18.55
CA ALA A 21 -16.73 -26.72 -17.95
C ALA A 21 -16.88 -25.28 -18.46
N LEU A 22 -17.59 -24.45 -17.71
CA LEU A 22 -17.60 -23.01 -17.90
C LEU A 22 -16.21 -22.49 -17.53
N ALA A 23 -15.32 -22.44 -18.51
CA ALA A 23 -14.11 -21.62 -18.46
C ALA A 23 -14.51 -20.14 -18.51
N GLY A 24 -15.12 -19.66 -17.43
CA GLY A 24 -15.30 -18.24 -17.19
C GLY A 24 -13.93 -17.65 -16.89
N GLY A 25 -13.32 -17.03 -17.89
CA GLY A 25 -12.14 -16.21 -17.70
C GLY A 25 -12.44 -15.16 -16.63
N MET A 26 -11.90 -15.36 -15.43
CA MET A 26 -11.83 -14.32 -14.43
C MET A 26 -11.04 -13.17 -15.07
N PRO A 27 -11.63 -11.99 -15.32
CA PRO A 27 -10.82 -10.86 -15.71
C PRO A 27 -9.82 -10.66 -14.58
N LEU A 28 -8.53 -10.78 -14.88
CA LEU A 28 -7.49 -10.33 -13.96
C LEU A 28 -7.84 -8.89 -13.66
N ALA A 29 -8.34 -8.64 -12.45
CA ALA A 29 -8.56 -7.29 -11.96
C ALA A 29 -7.18 -6.65 -11.96
N GLN A 30 -6.89 -5.89 -13.01
CA GLN A 30 -5.70 -5.09 -13.10
C GLN A 30 -5.81 -4.11 -11.94
N ALA A 31 -5.10 -4.39 -10.85
CA ALA A 31 -4.99 -3.46 -9.75
C ALA A 31 -4.52 -2.15 -10.38
N ARG A 32 -5.38 -1.13 -10.37
CA ARG A 32 -4.99 0.20 -10.82
C ARG A 32 -3.77 0.56 -9.97
N GLY A 33 -2.60 0.57 -10.59
CA GLY A 33 -1.39 1.06 -9.95
C GLY A 33 -1.67 2.47 -9.42
N PRO A 34 -1.00 2.90 -8.35
CA PRO A 34 -1.21 4.25 -7.82
C PRO A 34 -1.11 5.26 -8.97
N LEU A 35 -2.06 6.20 -9.04
CA LEU A 35 -1.92 7.34 -9.93
C LEU A 35 -0.54 7.98 -9.65
N PRO A 36 0.17 8.49 -10.67
CA PRO A 36 1.44 9.15 -10.44
C PRO A 36 1.29 10.23 -9.37
N LEU A 37 2.00 10.09 -8.26
CA LEU A 37 1.99 11.09 -7.19
C LEU A 37 2.64 12.37 -7.71
N GLU A 38 1.96 13.49 -7.57
CA GLU A 38 2.54 14.81 -7.81
C GLU A 38 3.78 14.97 -6.91
N SER A 39 4.81 15.62 -7.43
CA SER A 39 6.04 15.91 -6.68
C SER A 39 6.08 17.39 -6.27
N VAL A 40 6.71 17.69 -5.14
CA VAL A 40 6.92 19.05 -4.63
C VAL A 40 8.35 19.17 -4.11
N ALA A 41 9.04 20.25 -4.46
CA ALA A 41 10.39 20.47 -3.98
C ALA A 41 10.39 20.77 -2.48
N LEU A 42 11.36 20.25 -1.73
CA LEU A 42 11.50 20.50 -0.30
C LEU A 42 11.56 22.00 0.00
N ALA A 43 12.20 22.78 -0.86
CA ALA A 43 12.30 24.24 -0.74
C ALA A 43 10.93 24.94 -0.82
N GLU A 44 9.99 24.40 -1.60
CA GLU A 44 8.64 24.96 -1.82
C GLU A 44 7.67 24.65 -0.67
N LEU A 45 8.01 23.69 0.19
CA LEU A 45 7.18 23.37 1.35
C LEU A 45 7.19 24.48 2.40
N PRO A 46 6.13 24.60 3.22
CA PRO A 46 6.13 25.50 4.38
C PRO A 46 7.35 25.27 5.28
N SER A 47 7.85 26.33 5.93
CA SER A 47 9.05 26.24 6.78
C SER A 47 8.93 25.22 7.91
N GLN A 48 7.73 25.01 8.45
CA GLN A 48 7.43 24.00 9.46
C GLN A 48 7.61 22.57 8.91
N ALA A 49 7.23 22.33 7.64
CA ALA A 49 7.41 21.04 6.99
C ALA A 49 8.90 20.77 6.75
N ARG A 50 9.67 21.76 6.29
CA ARG A 50 11.13 21.63 6.13
C ARG A 50 11.84 21.33 7.45
N THR A 51 11.38 21.94 8.54
CA THR A 51 11.90 21.67 9.89
C THR A 51 11.61 20.22 10.30
N THR A 52 10.36 19.79 10.13
CA THR A 52 9.94 18.41 10.42
C THR A 52 10.74 17.40 9.61
N TYR A 53 10.93 17.67 8.31
CA TYR A 53 11.74 16.84 7.42
C TYR A 53 13.16 16.66 7.97
N ARG A 54 13.85 17.74 8.38
CA ARG A 54 15.19 17.64 8.98
C ARG A 54 15.20 16.82 10.27
N LEU A 55 14.21 17.01 11.14
CA LEU A 55 14.10 16.23 12.39
C LEU A 55 13.93 14.73 12.11
N ILE A 56 13.22 14.34 11.05
CA ILE A 56 13.05 12.93 10.67
C ILE A 56 14.41 12.30 10.37
N PHE A 57 15.24 12.95 9.56
CA PHE A 57 16.59 12.46 9.22
C PHE A 57 17.55 12.49 10.41
N GLN A 58 17.32 13.38 11.38
CA GLN A 58 18.09 13.44 12.63
C GLN A 58 17.62 12.41 13.67
N GLY A 59 16.43 11.82 13.50
CA GLY A 59 15.82 10.90 14.47
C GLY A 59 15.12 11.59 15.65
N GLY A 60 14.77 12.87 15.52
CA GLY A 60 14.10 13.67 16.55
C GLY A 60 15.06 14.61 17.31
N PRO A 61 14.67 15.11 18.50
CA PRO A 61 13.43 14.82 19.22
C PRO A 61 12.18 15.34 18.48
N PHE A 62 11.05 14.64 18.64
CA PHE A 62 9.79 15.02 18.02
C PHE A 62 8.85 15.71 19.02
N PRO A 63 8.15 16.79 18.61
CA PRO A 63 7.37 17.61 19.53
C PRO A 63 5.98 17.03 19.88
N TYR A 64 5.50 16.00 19.17
CA TYR A 64 4.18 15.42 19.42
C TYR A 64 4.26 13.92 19.67
N ASP A 65 3.46 13.41 20.61
CA ASP A 65 3.45 12.00 21.03
C ASP A 65 3.15 10.99 19.90
N LYS A 66 2.49 11.43 18.83
CA LYS A 66 2.18 10.58 17.68
C LYS A 66 3.27 10.56 16.61
N ASP A 67 4.26 11.45 16.68
CA ASP A 67 5.32 11.51 15.70
C ASP A 67 6.19 10.25 15.75
N GLY A 68 6.45 9.65 14.60
CA GLY A 68 7.12 8.34 14.47
C GLY A 68 6.17 7.15 14.64
N SER A 69 4.87 7.36 14.83
CA SER A 69 3.89 6.27 14.81
C SER A 69 3.80 5.63 13.42
N VAL A 70 3.42 4.35 13.37
CA VAL A 70 3.22 3.64 12.09
C VAL A 70 2.04 4.27 11.33
N PHE A 71 2.28 4.68 10.09
CA PHE A 71 1.23 5.06 9.16
C PHE A 71 0.77 3.83 8.37
N GLY A 72 -0.54 3.54 8.40
CA GLY A 72 -1.09 2.28 7.88
C GLY A 72 -1.30 2.23 6.37
N ASN A 73 -1.33 3.38 5.68
CA ASN A 73 -1.65 3.48 4.24
C ASN A 73 -2.90 2.66 3.84
N ARG A 74 -4.00 2.77 4.62
CA ARG A 74 -5.20 1.92 4.42
C ARG A 74 -5.95 2.27 3.14
N GLU A 75 -5.93 3.55 2.80
CA GLU A 75 -6.54 4.16 1.62
C GLU A 75 -5.68 3.94 0.36
N ARG A 76 -4.47 3.38 0.53
CA ARG A 76 -3.54 3.00 -0.55
C ARG A 76 -3.18 4.16 -1.49
N LEU A 77 -3.08 5.36 -0.94
CA LEU A 77 -2.66 6.56 -1.68
C LEU A 77 -1.14 6.61 -1.89
N LEU A 78 -0.36 5.92 -1.05
CA LEU A 78 1.08 5.72 -1.22
C LEU A 78 1.36 4.33 -1.81
N PRO A 79 2.55 4.10 -2.41
CA PRO A 79 2.94 2.78 -2.89
C PRO A 79 2.80 1.69 -1.81
N ALA A 80 2.43 0.49 -2.22
CA ALA A 80 2.18 -0.63 -1.31
C ALA A 80 3.51 -1.21 -0.80
N TYR A 81 3.69 -1.18 0.52
CA TYR A 81 4.80 -1.79 1.24
C TYR A 81 4.29 -2.53 2.48
N PRO A 82 5.10 -3.43 3.08
CA PRO A 82 4.74 -4.13 4.31
C PRO A 82 4.40 -3.17 5.48
N ARG A 83 3.59 -3.66 6.43
CA ARG A 83 3.22 -2.89 7.63
C ARG A 83 4.46 -2.47 8.41
N GLY A 84 4.48 -1.21 8.86
CA GLY A 84 5.61 -0.64 9.60
C GLY A 84 6.64 0.07 8.73
N TYR A 85 6.52 -0.02 7.40
CA TYR A 85 7.36 0.71 6.45
C TYR A 85 7.19 2.23 6.57
N TYR A 86 5.95 2.70 6.73
CA TYR A 86 5.64 4.13 6.81
C TYR A 86 5.52 4.63 8.26
N ARG A 87 6.02 5.84 8.48
CA ARG A 87 5.95 6.60 9.75
C ARG A 87 5.35 7.96 9.49
N GLU A 88 4.49 8.44 10.39
CA GLU A 88 3.89 9.77 10.30
C GLU A 88 4.51 10.78 11.26
N TYR A 89 4.58 12.03 10.84
CA TYR A 89 5.12 13.14 11.60
C TYR A 89 4.26 14.39 11.41
N THR A 90 4.04 15.10 12.51
CA THR A 90 3.23 16.31 12.54
C THR A 90 3.99 17.48 11.94
N VAL A 91 3.38 18.16 10.97
CA VAL A 91 3.84 19.47 10.54
C VAL A 91 3.01 20.52 11.28
N LYS A 92 3.67 21.33 12.11
CA LYS A 92 2.99 22.38 12.88
C LYS A 92 2.24 23.34 11.95
N THR A 93 0.95 23.51 12.18
CA THR A 93 0.15 24.59 11.59
C THR A 93 0.23 25.79 12.53
N PRO A 94 0.71 26.96 12.09
CA PRO A 94 0.70 28.16 12.91
C PRO A 94 -0.70 28.46 13.47
N TRP A 95 -0.76 28.87 14.74
CA TRP A 95 -2.00 29.26 15.45
C TRP A 95 -3.01 28.14 15.72
N ALA A 96 -2.80 26.94 15.18
CA ALA A 96 -3.62 25.78 15.54
C ALA A 96 -3.45 25.45 17.03
N ARG A 97 -4.55 25.20 17.72
CA ARG A 97 -4.57 24.74 19.12
C ARG A 97 -4.32 23.25 19.25
N ASP A 98 -4.44 22.52 18.14
CA ASP A 98 -4.19 21.10 18.02
C ASP A 98 -3.02 20.83 17.04
N ARG A 99 -2.85 19.57 16.65
CA ARG A 99 -1.82 19.14 15.68
C ARG A 99 -2.07 19.63 14.25
N GLY A 100 -3.23 20.19 13.94
CA GLY A 100 -3.66 20.54 12.59
C GLY A 100 -3.77 19.34 11.64
N ALA A 101 -3.96 19.62 10.34
CA ALA A 101 -4.11 18.61 9.29
C ALA A 101 -2.80 18.22 8.56
N ARG A 102 -1.73 19.00 8.73
CA ARG A 102 -0.51 18.85 7.92
C ARG A 102 0.40 17.77 8.48
N ARG A 103 0.92 16.90 7.61
CA ARG A 103 1.82 15.80 8.00
C ARG A 103 2.91 15.57 6.97
N ILE A 104 4.01 14.99 7.41
CA ILE A 104 4.95 14.26 6.55
C ILE A 104 4.82 12.77 6.88
N VAL A 105 4.69 11.95 5.85
CA VAL A 105 4.78 10.49 5.95
C VAL A 105 6.04 10.05 5.25
N CYS A 106 6.94 9.35 5.94
CA CYS A 106 8.16 8.82 5.33
C CYS A 106 8.16 7.30 5.37
N GLY A 107 8.60 6.69 4.28
CA GLY A 107 8.80 5.26 4.14
C GLY A 107 10.28 4.91 4.12
N GLY A 108 10.66 3.81 4.77
CA GLY A 108 12.02 3.30 4.79
C GLY A 108 12.38 2.62 6.11
N VAL A 109 13.40 1.76 6.07
CA VAL A 109 13.95 1.08 7.24
C VAL A 109 15.47 1.25 7.23
N PRO A 110 16.09 1.88 8.25
CA PRO A 110 15.48 2.39 9.50
C PRO A 110 14.67 3.70 9.31
N PRO A 111 13.75 4.05 10.23
CA PRO A 111 12.87 5.23 10.12
C PRO A 111 13.56 6.60 9.92
N ASN A 112 14.78 6.77 10.41
CA ASN A 112 15.58 7.98 10.28
C ASN A 112 16.43 8.03 9.00
N GLN A 113 16.33 7.01 8.14
CA GLN A 113 16.93 6.97 6.81
C GLN A 113 15.85 6.64 5.77
N PRO A 114 14.85 7.52 5.59
CA PRO A 114 13.73 7.23 4.72
C PRO A 114 14.14 7.21 3.24
N GLU A 115 13.63 6.23 2.50
CA GLU A 115 13.78 6.11 1.05
C GLU A 115 12.94 7.14 0.29
N ALA A 116 11.77 7.48 0.84
CA ALA A 116 10.89 8.51 0.31
C ALA A 116 10.07 9.17 1.42
N CYS A 117 9.77 10.45 1.24
CA CYS A 117 8.86 11.20 2.10
C CYS A 117 7.77 11.87 1.27
N TYR A 118 6.60 12.00 1.89
CA TYR A 118 5.39 12.51 1.28
C TYR A 118 4.77 13.56 2.19
N TYR A 119 4.32 14.66 1.61
CA TYR A 119 3.62 15.73 2.32
C TYR A 119 2.12 15.65 2.06
N THR A 120 1.33 15.81 3.12
CA THR A 120 -0.12 16.03 3.06
C THR A 120 -0.44 17.32 3.80
N SER A 121 -1.28 18.16 3.19
CA SER A 121 -1.82 19.37 3.82
C SER A 121 -3.24 19.21 4.35
N ASP A 122 -3.86 18.05 4.12
CA ASP A 122 -5.29 17.81 4.20
C ASP A 122 -5.63 16.53 4.98
N HIS A 123 -4.77 16.16 5.93
CA HIS A 123 -4.97 15.01 6.82
C HIS A 123 -5.13 13.68 6.08
N TYR A 124 -4.14 13.37 5.24
CA TYR A 124 -4.00 12.12 4.48
C TYR A 124 -5.01 11.93 3.34
N ASN A 125 -5.77 12.96 2.95
CA ASN A 125 -6.68 12.89 1.81
C ASN A 125 -5.95 12.97 0.47
N SER A 126 -4.80 13.66 0.41
CA SER A 126 -3.91 13.68 -0.74
C SER A 126 -2.44 13.74 -0.32
N PHE A 127 -1.56 13.34 -1.22
CA PHE A 127 -0.12 13.32 -0.99
C PHE A 127 0.65 13.89 -2.17
N ARG A 128 1.76 14.56 -1.86
CA ARG A 128 2.80 14.92 -2.83
C ARG A 128 4.13 14.34 -2.39
N LYS A 129 4.88 13.73 -3.31
CA LYS A 129 6.23 13.22 -3.04
C LYS A 129 7.19 14.39 -2.87
N ILE A 130 7.94 14.40 -1.78
CA ILE A 130 8.93 15.44 -1.52
C ILE A 130 10.20 15.11 -2.31
N THR A 131 10.69 16.07 -3.10
CA THR A 131 11.98 15.99 -3.78
C THR A 131 12.97 16.92 -3.07
N PRO A 132 14.07 16.40 -2.46
CA PRO A 132 15.02 17.19 -1.67
C PRO A 132 15.72 18.31 -2.46
#